data_AF-A0AA96DN82-F1
#
_entry.id   AF-A0AA96DN82-F1
#
_cell.length_a   1.000
_cell.length_b   1.000
_cell.length_c   1.000
_cell.angle_alpha   90.00
_cell.angle_beta   90.00
_cell.angle_gamma   90.00
#
_symmetry.space_group_name_H-M   'P 1'
#
loop_
_entity.id
_entity.type
_entity.pdbx_description
1 polymer ?
#
loop_
_entity_poly.entity_id
_entity_poly.type
_entity_poly.pdbx_seq_one_letter_code
_entity_poly.pdbx_strand_id
1 'polypeptide(L)' 'MGQILNMKIVAEGVETQEQVEYLKSISCNLYQGYYFSKPIKAKELEEFYKSL' A
#
# COMPACT_ATOMS: atom_id res chain seq x y z
N MET A 1 -16.45 -5.18 -5.93
CA MET A 1 -16.55 -6.63 -6.20
C MET A 1 -15.83 -7.45 -5.12
N GLY A 2 -14.50 -7.35 -4.97
CA GLY A 2 -13.76 -8.19 -4.01
C GLY A 2 -14.21 -8.08 -2.54
N GLN A 3 -14.70 -6.90 -2.10
CA GLN A 3 -15.27 -6.71 -0.76
C GLN A 3 -16.49 -7.61 -0.51
N ILE A 4 -17.36 -7.75 -1.52
CA ILE A 4 -18.56 -8.60 -1.46
C ILE A 4 -18.17 -10.08 -1.39
N LEU A 5 -17.03 -10.43 -1.99
CA LEU A 5 -16.47 -11.77 -2.00
C LEU A 5 -15.62 -12.08 -0.75
N ASN A 6 -15.60 -11.18 0.24
CA ASN A 6 -14.78 -11.28 1.45
C ASN A 6 -13.28 -11.49 1.15
N MET A 7 -12.78 -10.88 0.07
CA MET A 7 -11.38 -10.96 -0.33
C MET A 7 -10.57 -9.83 0.32
N LYS A 8 -9.30 -10.13 0.62
CA LYS A 8 -8.29 -9.09 0.85
C LYS A 8 -7.94 -8.45 -0.49
N ILE A 9 -8.05 -7.13 -0.57
CA ILE A 9 -7.74 -6.34 -1.77
C ILE A 9 -6.55 -5.45 -1.43
N VAL A 10 -5.53 -5.45 -2.29
CA VAL A 10 -4.42 -4.49 -2.26
C VAL A 10 -4.49 -3.61 -3.51
N ALA A 11 -4.37 -2.30 -3.31
CA ALA A 11 -4.18 -1.35 -4.40
C ALA A 11 -2.68 -1.11 -4.62
N GLU A 12 -2.18 -1.43 -5.80
CA GLU A 12 -0.77 -1.25 -6.19
C GLU A 12 -0.58 0.03 -7.01
N GLY A 13 0.62 0.59 -7.01
CA GLY A 13 0.95 1.81 -7.76
C GLY A 13 0.51 3.11 -7.10
N VAL A 14 0.40 3.16 -5.77
CA VAL A 14 0.08 4.40 -5.03
C VAL A 14 1.32 5.30 -4.94
N GLU A 15 1.25 6.46 -5.58
CA GLU A 15 2.36 7.43 -5.72
C GLU A 15 2.07 8.78 -5.07
N THR A 16 0.79 9.12 -4.79
CA THR A 16 0.42 10.41 -4.19
C THR A 16 -0.51 10.27 -2.98
N GLN A 17 -0.51 11.30 -2.12
CA GLN A 17 -1.42 11.40 -0.98
C GLN A 17 -2.90 11.39 -1.42
N GLU A 18 -3.23 12.08 -2.52
CA GLU A 18 -4.59 12.13 -3.07
C GLU A 18 -5.10 10.74 -3.46
N GLN A 19 -4.25 9.86 -3.99
CA GLN A 19 -4.60 8.48 -4.28
C GLN A 19 -4.87 7.67 -3.01
N VAL A 20 -4.08 7.88 -1.94
CA VAL A 20 -4.34 7.26 -0.62
C VAL A 20 -5.72 7.67 -0.09
N GLU A 21 -6.02 8.98 -0.14
CA GLU A 21 -7.28 9.53 0.34
C GLU A 21 -8.47 8.99 -0.46
N TYR A 22 -8.34 8.91 -1.78
CA TYR A 22 -9.35 8.31 -2.64
C TYR A 22 -9.59 6.83 -2.30
N LEU A 23 -8.52 6.02 -2.19
CA LEU A 23 -8.64 4.59 -1.90
C LEU A 23 -9.28 4.35 -0.52
N LYS A 24 -8.91 5.16 0.47
CA LYS A 24 -9.53 5.14 1.80
C LYS A 24 -11.02 5.47 1.74
N SER A 25 -11.43 6.44 0.91
CA SER A 25 -12.84 6.82 0.75
C SER A 25 -13.73 5.68 0.21
N ILE A 26 -13.16 4.76 -0.57
CA ILE A 26 -13.86 3.58 -1.11
C ILE A 26 -13.64 2.31 -0.27
N SER A 27 -13.12 2.45 0.96
CA SER A 27 -12.82 1.35 1.88
C SER A 27 -11.82 0.31 1.31
N CYS A 28 -10.92 0.72 0.42
CA CYS A 28 -9.72 -0.03 0.11
C CYS A 28 -8.66 0.36 1.15
N ASN A 29 -8.18 -0.58 1.96
CA ASN A 29 -7.36 -0.28 3.15
C ASN A 29 -5.94 -0.84 3.10
N LEU A 30 -5.57 -1.54 2.02
CA LEU A 30 -4.23 -2.05 1.80
C LEU A 30 -3.65 -1.42 0.54
N TYR A 31 -2.43 -0.91 0.66
CA TYR A 31 -1.79 -0.11 -0.38
C TYR A 31 -0.35 -0.57 -0.58
N GLN A 32 0.11 -0.46 -1.82
CA GLN A 32 1.52 -0.56 -2.17
C GLN A 32 1.83 0.51 -3.21
N GLY A 33 2.96 1.18 -3.06
CA GLY A 33 3.49 2.07 -4.09
C GLY A 33 4.55 3.02 -3.57
N TYR A 34 5.09 3.82 -4.49
CA TYR A 34 6.26 4.68 -4.24
C TYR A 34 5.98 5.85 -3.30
N TYR A 35 4.70 6.14 -3.03
CA TYR A 35 4.34 7.07 -1.96
C TYR A 35 4.90 6.61 -0.60
N PHE A 36 4.90 5.30 -0.35
CA PHE A 36 5.37 4.71 0.91
C PHE A 36 6.84 4.33 0.83
N SER A 37 7.24 3.63 -0.23
CA SER A 37 8.62 3.22 -0.42
C SER A 37 8.85 2.75 -1.85
N LYS A 38 10.05 3.01 -2.38
CA LYS A 38 10.54 2.33 -3.59
C LYS A 38 10.88 0.87 -3.25
N PRO A 39 11.05 -0.02 -4.24
CA PRO A 39 11.48 -1.38 -3.98
C PRO A 39 12.84 -1.36 -3.29
N ILE A 40 12.93 -2.05 -2.16
CA ILE A 40 14.14 -2.15 -1.35
C ILE A 40 14.82 -3.49 -1.56
N LYS A 41 16.14 -3.54 -1.41
CA LYS A 41 16.86 -4.82 -1.50
C LYS A 41 16.49 -5.68 -0.30
N ALA A 42 16.48 -6.99 -0.48
CA ALA A 42 16.14 -7.93 0.60
C ALA A 42 16.98 -7.72 1.88
N LYS A 43 18.28 -7.43 1.72
CA LYS A 43 19.20 -7.16 2.84
C LYS A 43 18.91 -5.86 3.62
N GLU A 44 18.19 -4.93 3.00
CA GLU A 44 17.84 -3.61 3.57
C GLU A 44 16.43 -3.61 4.20
N LEU A 45 15.64 -4.67 4.01
CA LEU A 45 14.26 -4.77 4.47
C LEU A 45 14.13 -4.68 5.99
N GLU A 46 14.99 -5.38 6.74
CA GLU A 46 14.90 -5.43 8.20
C GLU A 46 15.19 -4.05 8.82
N GLU A 47 16.21 -3.36 8.33
CA GLU A 47 16.56 -2.01 8.78
C GLU A 47 15.48 -1.00 8.42
N PHE A 48 14.97 -1.05 7.18
CA PHE A 48 13.85 -0.23 6.75
C PHE A 48 12.62 -0.44 7.65
N TYR A 49 12.25 -1.70 7.91
CA TYR A 49 11.09 -2.02 8.73
C TYR A 49 11.21 -1.52 10.17
N LYS A 50 12.41 -1.57 10.76
CA LYS A 50 12.67 -1.03 12.11
C LYS A 50 12.64 0.51 12.18
N SER A 51 12.70 1.19 11.03
CA SER A 51 12.71 2.66 10.94
C SER A 51 11.33 3.29 10.72
N LEU A 52 10.32 2.45 10.43
CA LEU A 52 8.90 2.84 10.33
C LEU A 52 8.29 3.05 11.72
#